data_AF-A0A1I4E115-F1
#
_entry.id   AF-A0A1I4E115-F1
#
_cell.length_a   1.000
_cell.length_b   1.000
_cell.length_c   1.000
_cell.angle_alpha   90.00
_cell.angle_beta   90.00
_cell.angle_gamma   90.00
#
_symmetry.space_group_name_H-M   'P 1'
#
loop_
_entity.id
_entity.type
_entity.pdbx_description
1 polymer ?
#
loop_
_entity_poly.entity_id
_entity_poly.type
_entity_poly.pdbx_seq_one_letter_code
_entity_poly.pdbx_strand_id
1 'polypeptide(L)'
;MAKWFRLHTKIYHYHYVVLGIAGIAATVVFATPGTDFVHLGPLQLDLFYISLALFAALLALSVTDEYDSEDYGLDSSDAEK
;
A
#
# COMPACT_ATOMS: atom_id res chain seq x y z
N MET A 1 -19.96 -6.52 -2.56
CA MET A 1 -19.28 -6.07 -1.31
C MET A 1 -18.11 -5.12 -1.55
N ALA A 2 -17.35 -5.23 -2.65
CA ALA A 2 -16.18 -4.38 -2.94
C ALA A 2 -16.51 -2.87 -3.02
N LYS A 3 -17.63 -2.49 -3.67
CA LYS A 3 -18.02 -1.07 -3.86
C LYS A 3 -18.22 -0.29 -2.56
N TRP A 4 -18.86 -0.90 -1.55
CA TRP A 4 -19.15 -0.21 -0.28
C TRP A 4 -17.87 -0.02 0.56
N PHE A 5 -17.00 -1.03 0.58
CA PHE A 5 -15.69 -0.93 1.25
C PHE A 5 -14.82 0.14 0.58
N ARG A 6 -14.78 0.19 -0.75
CA ARG A 6 -14.02 1.19 -1.53
C ARG A 6 -14.49 2.62 -1.31
N LEU A 7 -15.80 2.83 -1.11
CA LEU A 7 -16.40 4.13 -0.80
C LEU A 7 -16.09 4.60 0.63
N HIS A 8 -16.08 3.69 1.61
CA HIS A 8 -15.82 4.02 3.01
C HIS A 8 -14.34 4.16 3.35
N THR A 9 -13.48 3.36 2.74
CA THR A 9 -12.05 3.49 3.01
C THR A 9 -11.48 4.74 2.36
N LYS A 10 -12.05 5.23 1.24
CA LYS A 10 -11.51 6.41 0.52
C LYS A 10 -9.97 6.32 0.43
N ILE A 11 -9.41 5.11 0.39
CA ILE A 11 -7.99 4.90 0.21
C ILE A 11 -7.83 5.05 -1.29
N TYR A 12 -7.73 6.32 -1.70
CA TYR A 12 -7.55 6.67 -3.10
C TYR A 12 -6.32 5.93 -3.60
N HIS A 13 -6.34 5.48 -4.84
CA HIS A 13 -5.24 4.78 -5.50
C HIS A 13 -3.84 5.35 -5.16
N TYR A 14 -3.73 6.68 -5.10
CA TYR A 14 -2.51 7.42 -4.71
C TYR A 14 -2.02 7.19 -3.28
N HIS A 15 -2.89 6.88 -2.31
CA HIS A 15 -2.52 6.66 -0.92
C HIS A 15 -1.73 5.36 -0.75
N TYR A 16 -1.99 4.34 -1.56
CA TYR A 16 -1.22 3.09 -1.53
C TYR A 16 0.24 3.32 -1.95
N VAL A 17 0.48 4.15 -2.98
CA VAL A 17 1.83 4.54 -3.41
C VAL A 17 2.55 5.29 -2.29
N VAL A 18 1.90 6.32 -1.73
CA VAL A 18 2.50 7.17 -0.69
C VAL A 18 2.81 6.37 0.56
N LEU A 19 1.87 5.53 1.02
CA LEU A 19 2.06 4.67 2.18
C LEU A 19 3.15 3.62 1.93
N GLY A 20 3.22 3.05 0.72
CA GLY A 20 4.27 2.10 0.35
C GLY A 20 5.66 2.73 0.37
N ILE A 21 5.85 3.89 -0.29
CA ILE A 21 7.14 4.58 -0.32
C ILE A 21 7.55 5.06 1.08
N ALA A 22 6.64 5.75 1.79
CA ALA A 22 6.92 6.28 3.12
C ALA A 22 7.20 5.15 4.11
N GLY A 23 6.47 4.03 4.00
CA GLY A 23 6.67 2.84 4.80
C GLY A 23 8.04 2.20 4.57
N ILE A 24 8.44 1.98 3.30
CA ILE A 24 9.78 1.47 2.97
C ILE A 24 10.86 2.40 3.50
N ALA A 25 10.75 3.71 3.27
CA ALA A 25 11.72 4.68 3.74
C ALA A 25 11.85 4.66 5.28
N ALA A 26 10.73 4.62 6.00
CA ALA A 26 10.73 4.52 7.45
C ALA A 26 11.36 3.20 7.93
N THR A 27 11.04 2.07 7.31
CA THR A 27 11.66 0.78 7.64
C THR A 27 13.18 0.81 7.43
N VAL A 28 13.66 1.35 6.30
CA VAL A 28 15.10 1.42 6.01
C VAL A 28 15.85 2.37 6.96
N VAL A 29 15.21 3.47 7.38
CA VAL A 29 15.84 4.49 8.23
C VAL A 29 15.82 4.10 9.71
N PHE A 30 14.71 3.52 10.20
CA PHE A 30 14.48 3.32 11.63
C PHE A 30 14.59 1.86 12.07
N ALA A 31 14.38 0.89 11.19
CA ALA A 31 14.49 -0.53 11.54
C ALA A 31 15.84 -1.08 11.10
N THR A 32 16.40 -1.98 11.92
CA THR A 32 17.67 -2.64 11.64
C THR A 32 17.40 -4.11 11.33
N PRO A 33 17.95 -4.68 10.26
CA PRO A 33 17.78 -6.11 9.99
C PRO A 33 18.41 -6.94 11.10
N GLY A 34 17.72 -7.98 11.53
CA GLY A 34 18.18 -8.93 12.53
C GLY A 34 18.08 -8.48 13.99
N THR A 35 17.40 -7.37 14.29
CA THR A 35 17.15 -6.94 15.68
C THR A 35 15.87 -7.53 16.24
N ASP A 36 14.81 -7.55 15.43
CA ASP A 36 13.46 -7.90 15.86
C ASP A 36 12.94 -9.12 15.10
N PHE A 37 12.56 -10.16 15.83
CA PHE A 37 12.09 -11.41 15.24
C PHE A 37 10.72 -11.82 15.78
N VAL A 38 9.84 -12.21 14.86
CA VAL A 38 8.60 -12.93 15.18
C VAL A 38 8.85 -14.42 15.02
N HIS A 39 8.45 -15.17 16.05
CA HIS A 39 8.52 -16.62 16.05
C HIS A 39 7.12 -17.19 15.77
N LEU A 40 7.02 -17.95 14.70
CA LEU A 40 5.82 -18.73 14.35
C LEU A 40 6.21 -20.21 14.41
N GLY A 41 6.14 -20.79 15.61
CA GLY A 41 6.59 -22.15 15.87
C GLY A 41 8.11 -22.27 15.66
N PRO A 42 8.61 -23.16 14.77
CA PRO A 42 10.04 -23.28 14.48
C PRO A 42 10.56 -22.20 13.51
N LEU A 43 9.67 -21.42 12.91
CA LEU A 43 10.03 -20.41 11.92
C LEU A 43 10.36 -19.08 12.62
N GLN A 44 11.57 -18.59 12.43
CA GLN A 44 11.99 -17.27 12.87
C GLN A 44 12.00 -16.32 11.68
N LEU A 45 11.15 -15.30 11.72
CA LEU A 45 11.04 -14.29 10.68
C LEU A 45 11.42 -12.93 11.24
N ASP A 46 12.26 -12.22 10.50
CA ASP A 46 12.72 -10.88 10.85
C ASP A 46 11.65 -9.84 10.48
N LEU A 47 11.28 -9.00 11.45
CA LEU A 47 10.30 -7.92 11.27
C LEU A 47 10.70 -6.94 10.16
N PHE A 48 11.99 -6.72 9.96
CA PHE A 48 12.49 -5.83 8.90
C PHE A 48 12.04 -6.34 7.53
N TYR A 49 12.27 -7.62 7.23
CA TYR A 49 11.88 -8.20 5.95
C TYR A 49 10.36 -8.37 5.82
N ILE A 50 9.65 -8.66 6.92
CA ILE A 50 8.18 -8.70 6.91
C ILE A 50 7.62 -7.34 6.53
N SER A 51 8.05 -6.27 7.21
CA SER A 51 7.55 -4.91 6.94
C SER A 51 7.92 -4.44 5.54
N LEU A 52 9.15 -4.71 5.08
CA LEU A 52 9.60 -4.40 3.73
C LEU A 52 8.73 -5.10 2.67
N ALA A 53 8.47 -6.40 2.84
CA ALA A 53 7.63 -7.17 1.92
C ALA A 53 6.18 -6.63 1.90
N LEU A 54 5.66 -6.21 3.05
CA LEU A 54 4.29 -5.70 3.18
C LEU A 54 4.13 -4.34 2.50
N PHE A 55 5.09 -3.43 2.66
CA PHE A 55 5.07 -2.15 1.93
C PHE A 55 5.36 -2.30 0.43
N ALA A 56 6.20 -3.26 0.05
CA ALA A 56 6.40 -3.61 -1.35
C ALA A 56 5.11 -4.18 -1.99
N ALA A 57 4.35 -5.00 -1.25
CA ALA A 57 3.05 -5.49 -1.70
C ALA A 57 2.03 -4.35 -1.87
N LEU A 58 2.03 -3.36 -0.96
CA LEU A 58 1.20 -2.15 -1.11
C LEU A 58 1.56 -1.36 -2.37
N LEU A 59 2.85 -1.26 -2.73
CA LEU A 59 3.27 -0.67 -4.01
C LEU A 59 2.86 -1.50 -5.22
N ALA A 60 3.00 -2.83 -5.15
CA ALA A 60 2.57 -3.69 -6.25
C ALA A 60 1.05 -3.51 -6.49
N LEU A 61 0.26 -3.51 -5.42
CA LEU A 61 -1.18 -3.25 -5.48
C LEU A 61 -1.49 -1.88 -6.08
N SER A 62 -0.72 -0.85 -5.73
CA SER A 62 -0.91 0.48 -6.30
C SER A 62 -0.55 0.57 -7.78
N VAL A 63 0.21 -0.36 -8.35
CA VAL A 63 0.55 -0.35 -9.79
C VAL A 63 -0.41 -1.25 -10.57
N THR A 64 -0.96 -2.29 -9.95
CA THR A 64 -1.90 -3.21 -10.59
C THR A 64 -3.35 -2.76 -10.55
N ASP A 65 -3.68 -1.84 -9.64
CA ASP A 65 -5.02 -1.25 -9.56
C ASP A 65 -5.18 -0.25 -10.71
N GLU A 66 -6.09 -0.53 -11.64
CA GLU A 66 -6.29 0.33 -12.81
C GLU A 66 -7.07 1.58 -12.37
N TYR A 67 -6.50 2.77 -12.64
CA TYR A 67 -7.16 4.03 -12.33
C TYR A 67 -8.38 4.20 -13.24
N ASP A 68 -9.58 3.95 -12.72
CA ASP A 68 -10.84 4.23 -13.40
C ASP A 68 -11.36 5.63 -13.01
N SER A 69 -11.36 6.58 -13.95
CA SER A 69 -11.85 7.95 -13.73
C SER A 69 -13.35 8.00 -13.39
N GLU A 70 -14.14 7.04 -13.85
CA GLU A 70 -15.58 6.97 -13.58
C GLU A 70 -15.86 6.67 -12.10
N ASP A 71 -14.95 5.94 -11.44
CA ASP A 71 -15.03 5.63 -10.02
C ASP A 71 -14.81 6.85 -9.12
N TYR A 72 -14.33 7.96 -9.69
CA TYR A 72 -14.13 9.24 -9.01
C TYR A 72 -15.25 10.25 -9.29
N GLY A 73 -16.28 9.87 -10.08
CA GLY A 73 -17.32 10.81 -10.50
C GLY A 73 -16.78 11.96 -11.34
N LEU A 74 -15.58 11.81 -11.88
CA LEU A 74 -14.98 12.71 -12.85
C LEU A 74 -15.51 12.26 -14.21
N ASP A 75 -16.74 12.69 -14.50
CA ASP A 75 -17.29 12.58 -15.84
C ASP A 75 -16.30 13.28 -16.78
N SER A 76 -15.82 12.58 -17.80
CA SER A 76 -14.80 13.06 -18.74
C SER A 76 -15.28 14.23 -19.61
N SER A 77 -16.47 14.75 -19.34
CA SER A 77 -17.16 15.81 -20.06
C SER A 77 -16.82 17.23 -19.60
N ASP A 78 -16.11 17.43 -18.48
CA ASP A 78 -15.72 18.76 -17.98
C ASP A 78 -14.26 19.15 -18.29
N ALA A 79 -13.53 18.35 -19.07
CA ALA A 79 -12.14 18.64 -19.45
C ALA A 79 -11.99 19.54 -20.70
N GLU A 80 -13.09 20.03 -21.28
CA GLU A 80 -13.06 20.92 -22.44
C GLU A 80 -13.85 22.22 -22.20
N LYS A 81 -13.22 23.18 -21.51
CA LYS A 81 -13.40 24.62 -21.78
C LYS A 81 -12.31 25.51 -21.20
#